data_AF-A0A2V2UAY4-F1
#
_entry.id   AF-A0A2V2UAY4-F1
#
_cell.length_a   1.000
_cell.length_b   1.000
_cell.length_c   1.000
_cell.angle_alpha   90.00
_cell.angle_beta   90.00
_cell.angle_gamma   90.00
#
_symmetry.space_group_name_H-M   'P 1'
#
loop_
_entity.id
_entity.type
_entity.pdbx_description
1 polymer ?
#
loop_
_entity_poly.entity_id
_entity_poly.type
_entity_poly.pdbx_seq_one_letter_code
_entity_poly.pdbx_strand_id
1 'polypeptide(L)'
;MNILDPLMMQMPGLTPHYTKHPIFPDMLTAMIVASLISIGLNIAIAMLRKKTTDFEKMNKVMKETNEWRKQYTAAIKKQDRALIEELKKKQAYVNKMSMEMQQQQMRPMLLYMVPSFMLWIFVFPTIFGATTALSPIQVPWIMCSSAQVQADSQVDKSGMHKGPCLVPGEVFLWGWFLITSFAFSGMISKVTKTTMPSLTGN
;
A
#
# COMPACT_ATOMS: atom_id res chain seq x y z
N MET A 1 -14.39 -28.31 3.88
CA MET A 1 -13.07 -28.06 3.26
C MET A 1 -12.18 -27.56 4.36
N ASN A 2 -11.18 -28.34 4.74
CA ASN A 2 -10.43 -28.11 5.96
C ASN A 2 -9.45 -26.97 5.76
N ILE A 3 -9.33 -26.11 6.77
CA ILE A 3 -8.37 -24.99 6.84
C ILE A 3 -6.91 -25.46 6.72
N LEU A 4 -6.68 -26.76 6.88
CA LEU A 4 -5.40 -27.46 6.82
C LEU A 4 -4.98 -27.85 5.40
N ASP A 5 -5.92 -28.03 4.47
CA ASP A 5 -5.63 -28.44 3.10
C ASP A 5 -4.78 -27.40 2.32
N PRO A 6 -5.04 -26.08 2.45
CA PRO A 6 -4.20 -25.04 1.84
C PRO A 6 -2.79 -24.97 2.46
N LEU A 7 -2.67 -25.28 3.76
CA LEU A 7 -1.37 -25.30 4.46
C LEU A 7 -0.52 -26.48 3.99
N MET A 8 -1.14 -27.63 3.73
CA MET A 8 -0.46 -28.81 3.20
C MET A 8 0.01 -28.61 1.75
N MET A 9 -0.73 -27.85 0.94
CA MET A 9 -0.30 -27.47 -0.42
C MET A 9 0.81 -26.40 -0.44
N GLN A 10 1.07 -25.69 0.67
CA GLN A 10 2.21 -24.77 0.82
C GLN A 10 3.53 -25.48 1.20
N MET A 11 3.51 -26.80 1.40
CA MET A 11 4.70 -27.57 1.76
C MET A 11 5.68 -27.72 0.57
N PRO A 12 7.00 -27.83 0.84
CA PRO A 12 8.04 -27.95 -0.17
C PRO A 12 7.75 -29.05 -1.21
N GLY A 13 7.81 -28.73 -2.50
CA GLY A 13 7.92 -29.73 -3.57
C GLY A 13 6.65 -30.10 -4.37
N LEU A 14 5.49 -29.44 -4.16
CA LEU A 14 4.25 -29.78 -4.87
C LEU A 14 3.66 -28.66 -5.76
N THR A 15 4.31 -27.49 -5.85
CA THR A 15 3.81 -26.36 -6.65
C THR A 15 4.68 -26.07 -7.87
N PRO A 16 4.13 -25.98 -9.09
CA PRO A 16 4.89 -25.67 -10.29
C PRO A 16 5.32 -24.20 -10.28
N HIS A 17 6.64 -23.99 -10.36
CA HIS A 17 7.26 -22.67 -10.38
C HIS A 17 7.30 -22.11 -11.80
N TYR A 18 6.85 -20.87 -11.97
CA TYR A 18 7.03 -20.11 -13.21
C TYR A 18 8.45 -19.53 -13.36
N THR A 19 9.19 -19.41 -12.27
CA THR A 19 10.57 -18.94 -12.29
C THR A 19 11.51 -20.14 -12.41
N LYS A 20 12.36 -20.16 -13.44
CA LYS A 20 13.54 -21.03 -13.43
C LYS A 20 14.47 -20.51 -12.35
N HIS A 21 14.67 -21.32 -11.30
CA HIS A 21 15.58 -21.06 -10.17
C HIS A 21 15.20 -19.84 -9.30
N PRO A 22 14.05 -19.84 -8.59
CA PRO A 22 13.84 -18.89 -7.51
C PRO A 22 14.89 -19.12 -6.41
N ILE A 23 15.34 -18.03 -5.78
CA ILE A 23 16.24 -18.11 -4.62
C ILE A 23 15.58 -18.86 -3.45
N PHE A 24 14.25 -18.77 -3.36
CA PHE A 24 13.43 -19.48 -2.38
C PHE A 24 12.50 -20.48 -3.09
N PRO A 25 12.81 -21.79 -3.06
CA PRO A 25 12.03 -22.81 -3.75
C PRO A 25 10.68 -23.13 -3.07
N ASP A 26 10.48 -22.72 -1.81
CA ASP A 26 9.23 -23.04 -1.09
C ASP A 26 8.34 -21.81 -0.94
N MET A 27 7.05 -21.94 -1.27
CA MET A 27 6.06 -20.87 -1.08
C MET A 27 5.98 -20.39 0.38
N LEU A 28 6.16 -21.30 1.35
CA LEU A 28 6.15 -20.97 2.77
C LEU A 28 7.36 -20.11 3.17
N THR A 29 8.56 -20.46 2.68
CA THR A 29 9.78 -19.68 2.90
C THR A 29 9.68 -18.32 2.20
N ALA A 30 9.18 -18.30 0.96
CA ALA A 30 8.90 -17.07 0.22
C ALA A 30 7.90 -16.16 0.96
N MET A 31 6.83 -16.71 1.51
CA MET A 31 5.81 -15.99 2.28
C MET A 31 6.40 -15.30 3.52
N ILE A 32 7.17 -16.03 4.33
CA ILE A 32 7.79 -15.52 5.55
C ILE A 32 8.83 -14.45 5.22
N VAL A 33 9.75 -14.73 4.28
CA VAL A 33 10.81 -13.79 3.91
C VAL A 33 10.23 -12.54 3.26
N ALA A 34 9.25 -12.67 2.36
CA ALA A 34 8.56 -11.53 1.77
C ALA A 34 7.86 -10.67 2.83
N SER A 35 7.25 -11.28 3.84
CA SER A 35 6.61 -10.54 4.94
C SER A 35 7.63 -9.77 5.79
N LEU A 36 8.79 -10.36 6.10
CA LEU A 36 9.86 -9.70 6.86
C LEU A 36 10.46 -8.52 6.08
N ILE A 37 10.71 -8.70 4.78
CA ILE A 37 11.20 -7.63 3.91
C ILE A 37 10.16 -6.51 3.79
N SER A 38 8.87 -6.85 3.64
CA SER A 38 7.78 -5.88 3.60
C SER A 38 7.73 -5.02 4.87
N ILE A 39 7.83 -5.64 6.05
CA ILE A 39 7.83 -4.94 7.33
C ILE A 39 9.06 -4.03 7.43
N GLY A 40 10.25 -4.55 7.11
CA GLY A 40 11.50 -3.78 7.13
C GLY A 40 11.48 -2.57 6.18
N LEU A 41 10.98 -2.77 4.95
CA LEU A 41 10.85 -1.72 3.95
C LEU A 41 9.85 -0.64 4.41
N ASN A 42 8.70 -1.04 4.94
CA ASN A 42 7.70 -0.10 5.46
C ASN A 42 8.26 0.74 6.63
N ILE A 43 9.02 0.13 7.55
CA ILE A 43 9.67 0.85 8.66
C ILE A 43 10.74 1.82 8.13
N ALA A 44 11.58 1.38 7.20
CA ALA A 44 12.62 2.23 6.61
C ALA A 44 11.99 3.46 5.91
N ILE A 45 10.95 3.24 5.10
CA ILE A 45 10.19 4.31 4.44
C ILE A 45 9.54 5.24 5.47
N ALA A 46 8.98 4.71 6.54
CA ALA A 46 8.36 5.51 7.59
C ALA A 46 9.39 6.38 8.34
N MET A 47 10.55 5.83 8.66
CA MET A 47 11.65 6.55 9.32
C MET A 47 12.23 7.65 8.41
N LEU A 48 12.43 7.34 7.13
CA LEU A 48 12.88 8.28 6.12
C LEU A 48 11.87 9.43 5.92
N ARG A 49 10.57 9.12 5.87
CA ARG A 49 9.49 10.12 5.84
C ARG A 49 9.51 11.01 7.07
N LYS A 50 9.78 10.41 8.24
CA LYS A 50 9.89 11.16 9.49
C LYS A 50 11.04 12.17 9.45
N LYS A 51 12.18 11.78 8.85
CA LYS A 51 13.37 12.63 8.74
C LYS A 51 13.20 13.76 7.72
N THR A 52 12.41 13.55 6.68
CA THR A 52 12.23 14.51 5.58
C THR A 52 11.07 15.47 5.77
N THR A 53 10.11 15.17 6.66
CA THR A 53 8.90 15.96 6.88
C THR A 53 8.92 16.70 8.23
N ASP A 54 8.70 18.00 8.20
CA ASP A 54 8.55 18.84 9.40
C ASP A 54 7.11 18.73 9.93
N PHE A 55 6.89 17.82 10.87
CA PHE A 55 5.54 17.57 11.44
C PHE A 55 5.00 18.75 12.23
N GLU A 56 5.86 19.61 12.76
CA GLU A 56 5.44 20.75 13.60
C GLU A 56 4.79 21.83 12.74
N LYS A 57 5.43 22.20 11.62
CA LYS A 57 4.84 23.10 10.63
C LYS A 57 3.55 22.54 10.04
N MET A 58 3.54 21.25 9.70
CA MET A 58 2.35 20.59 9.17
C MET A 58 1.17 20.66 10.15
N ASN A 59 1.42 20.42 11.45
CA ASN A 59 0.38 20.50 12.48
C ASN A 59 -0.16 21.92 12.69
N LYS A 60 0.72 22.94 12.64
CA LYS A 60 0.29 24.35 12.76
C LYS A 60 -0.58 24.76 11.57
N VAL A 61 -0.15 24.48 10.35
CA VAL A 61 -0.89 24.75 9.11
C VAL A 61 -2.25 24.03 9.11
N MET A 62 -2.29 22.77 9.56
CA MET A 62 -3.54 22.02 9.68
C MET A 62 -4.51 22.65 10.68
N LYS A 63 -4.03 23.13 11.83
CA LYS A 63 -4.88 23.84 12.81
C LYS A 63 -5.46 25.13 12.24
N GLU A 64 -4.62 25.98 11.65
CA GLU A 64 -5.04 27.24 11.04
C GLU A 64 -6.03 27.02 9.89
N THR A 65 -5.79 26.01 9.04
CA THR A 65 -6.69 25.62 7.94
C THR A 65 -8.04 25.11 8.47
N ASN A 66 -8.03 24.36 9.58
CA ASN A 66 -9.26 23.82 10.18
C ASN A 66 -10.10 24.92 10.84
N GLU A 67 -9.45 25.84 11.57
CA GLU A 67 -10.11 27.02 12.14
C GLU A 67 -10.73 27.89 11.05
N TRP A 68 -10.00 28.15 9.97
CA TRP A 68 -10.53 28.85 8.79
C TRP A 68 -11.72 28.09 8.17
N ARG A 69 -11.62 26.75 8.01
CA ARG A 69 -12.70 25.93 7.44
C ARG A 69 -13.96 25.94 8.31
N LYS A 70 -13.81 25.90 9.64
CA LYS A 70 -14.92 26.02 10.60
C LYS A 70 -15.59 27.39 10.52
N GLN A 71 -14.81 28.47 10.50
CA GLN A 71 -15.34 29.84 10.36
C GLN A 71 -16.06 30.03 9.02
N TYR A 72 -15.47 29.55 7.93
CA TYR A 72 -16.05 29.63 6.58
C TYR A 72 -17.36 28.84 6.48
N THR A 73 -17.41 27.64 7.04
CA THR A 73 -18.62 26.81 7.04
C THR A 73 -19.72 27.43 7.90
N ALA A 74 -19.37 28.00 9.06
CA ALA A 74 -20.32 28.73 9.91
C ALA A 74 -20.84 30.02 9.24
N ALA A 75 -19.98 30.74 8.50
CA ALA A 75 -20.35 31.93 7.74
C ALA A 75 -21.32 31.61 6.59
N ILE A 76 -21.06 30.53 5.85
CA ILE A 76 -21.97 30.02 4.81
C ILE A 76 -23.32 29.63 5.41
N LYS A 77 -23.32 28.91 6.54
CA LYS A 77 -24.55 28.48 7.22
C LYS A 77 -25.40 29.66 7.69
N LYS A 78 -24.76 30.78 8.07
CA LYS A 78 -25.43 32.03 8.47
C LYS A 78 -25.76 32.97 7.30
N GLN A 79 -25.37 32.63 6.07
CA GLN A 79 -25.52 33.46 4.85
C GLN A 79 -24.98 34.89 4.97
N ASP A 80 -23.96 35.10 5.81
CA ASP A 80 -23.36 36.41 6.03
C ASP A 80 -22.39 36.75 4.88
N ARG A 81 -22.87 37.55 3.91
CA ARG A 81 -22.11 37.85 2.69
C ARG A 81 -20.84 38.68 2.96
N ALA A 82 -20.85 39.54 3.98
CA ALA A 82 -19.68 40.36 4.33
C ALA A 82 -18.57 39.50 4.93
N LEU A 83 -18.94 38.60 5.84
CA LEU A 83 -18.00 37.67 6.48
C LEU A 83 -17.43 36.65 5.49
N ILE A 84 -18.25 36.18 4.53
CA ILE A 84 -17.80 35.27 3.46
C ILE A 84 -16.74 35.94 2.58
N GLU A 85 -16.90 37.21 2.23
CA GLU A 85 -15.95 37.94 1.39
C GLU A 85 -14.60 38.17 2.09
N GLU A 86 -14.62 38.49 3.39
CA GLU A 86 -13.41 38.61 4.20
C GLU A 86 -12.67 37.25 4.33
N LEU A 87 -13.40 36.18 4.62
CA LEU A 87 -12.84 34.83 4.73
C LEU A 87 -12.34 34.28 3.39
N LYS A 88 -12.94 34.70 2.26
CA LYS A 88 -12.49 34.37 0.91
C LYS A 88 -11.17 35.07 0.57
N LYS A 89 -10.90 36.27 1.09
CA LYS A 89 -9.56 36.91 0.99
C LYS A 89 -8.50 36.09 1.74
N LYS A 90 -8.84 35.56 2.93
CA LYS A 90 -7.96 34.65 3.70
C LYS A 90 -7.80 33.28 3.03
N GLN A 91 -8.74 32.85 2.19
CA GLN A 91 -8.66 31.58 1.45
C GLN A 91 -7.42 31.49 0.57
N ALA A 92 -7.06 32.57 -0.14
CA ALA A 92 -5.89 32.57 -1.01
C ALA A 92 -4.59 32.34 -0.22
N TYR A 93 -4.48 32.92 0.98
CA TYR A 93 -3.35 32.72 1.89
C TYR A 93 -3.30 31.27 2.42
N VAL A 94 -4.43 30.74 2.92
CA VAL A 94 -4.53 29.37 3.42
C VAL A 94 -4.28 28.34 2.32
N ASN A 95 -4.79 28.57 1.11
CA ASN A 95 -4.57 27.71 -0.04
C ASN A 95 -3.09 27.70 -0.46
N LYS A 96 -2.42 28.85 -0.50
CA LYS A 96 -0.98 28.93 -0.81
C LYS A 96 -0.16 28.15 0.22
N MET A 97 -0.43 28.36 1.50
CA MET A 97 0.22 27.64 2.60
C MET A 97 -0.04 26.12 2.53
N SER A 98 -1.27 25.72 2.21
CA SER A 98 -1.63 24.31 2.02
C SER A 98 -0.92 23.68 0.80
N MET A 99 -0.75 24.44 -0.28
CA MET A 99 -0.02 23.98 -1.47
C MET A 99 1.47 23.82 -1.21
N GLU A 100 2.10 24.76 -0.50
CA GLU A 100 3.51 24.64 -0.09
C GLU A 100 3.73 23.41 0.79
N MET A 101 2.81 23.15 1.73
CA MET A 101 2.83 21.94 2.56
C MET A 101 2.63 20.66 1.74
N GLN A 102 1.69 20.66 0.79
CA GLN A 102 1.46 19.52 -0.10
C GLN A 102 2.69 19.25 -0.97
N GLN A 103 3.34 20.29 -1.52
CA GLN A 103 4.57 20.12 -2.30
C GLN A 103 5.74 19.60 -1.46
N GLN A 104 5.84 20.05 -0.21
CA GLN A 104 6.82 19.53 0.75
C GLN A 104 6.60 18.05 1.09
N GLN A 105 5.36 17.56 1.05
CA GLN A 105 5.05 16.15 1.28
C GLN A 105 5.11 15.28 0.01
N MET A 106 4.77 15.87 -1.15
CA MET A 106 4.80 15.21 -2.45
C MET A 106 6.22 14.95 -2.95
N ARG A 107 7.17 15.84 -2.68
CA ARG A 107 8.59 15.66 -3.07
C ARG A 107 9.20 14.40 -2.43
N PRO A 108 9.10 14.18 -1.10
CA PRO A 108 9.49 12.92 -0.48
C PRO A 108 8.70 11.74 -1.04
N MET A 109 7.38 11.87 -1.24
CA MET A 109 6.56 10.78 -1.77
C MET A 109 7.04 10.29 -3.13
N LEU A 110 7.31 11.19 -4.08
CA LEU A 110 7.82 10.84 -5.41
C LEU A 110 9.21 10.19 -5.33
N LEU A 111 10.08 10.69 -4.46
CA LEU A 111 11.41 10.12 -4.22
C LEU A 111 11.33 8.68 -3.68
N TYR A 112 10.30 8.32 -2.91
CA TYR A 112 10.09 6.94 -2.44
C TYR A 112 9.34 6.08 -3.46
N MET A 113 8.41 6.68 -4.20
CA MET A 113 7.54 5.98 -5.14
C MET A 113 8.35 5.36 -6.28
N VAL A 114 9.25 6.12 -6.91
CA VAL A 114 10.06 5.66 -8.05
C VAL A 114 10.93 4.43 -7.71
N PRO A 115 11.79 4.45 -6.67
CA PRO A 115 12.58 3.27 -6.32
C PRO A 115 11.72 2.11 -5.85
N SER A 116 10.61 2.37 -5.15
CA SER A 116 9.66 1.32 -4.77
C SER A 116 9.06 0.62 -5.99
N PHE A 117 8.60 1.37 -7.00
CA PHE A 117 8.08 0.80 -8.24
C PHE A 117 9.15 0.02 -9.02
N MET A 118 10.39 0.51 -9.02
CA MET A 118 11.51 -0.19 -9.66
C MET A 118 11.79 -1.55 -9.00
N LEU A 119 11.75 -1.62 -7.67
CA LEU A 119 11.86 -2.90 -6.96
C LEU A 119 10.70 -3.84 -7.32
N TRP A 120 9.47 -3.33 -7.41
CA TRP A 120 8.27 -4.07 -7.79
C TRP A 120 8.30 -4.69 -9.18
N ILE A 121 8.88 -3.98 -10.15
CA ILE A 121 8.90 -4.45 -11.54
C ILE A 121 10.09 -5.37 -11.80
N PHE A 122 11.25 -5.12 -11.20
CA PHE A 122 12.50 -5.83 -11.56
C PHE A 122 12.99 -6.83 -10.51
N VAL A 123 12.82 -6.53 -9.22
CA VAL A 123 13.47 -7.29 -8.13
C VAL A 123 12.51 -8.32 -7.53
N PHE A 124 11.26 -7.96 -7.29
CA PHE A 124 10.31 -8.89 -6.68
C PHE A 124 9.93 -10.08 -7.58
N PRO A 125 9.66 -9.92 -8.89
CA PRO A 125 9.36 -11.04 -9.77
C PRO A 125 10.53 -12.01 -9.96
N THR A 126 11.78 -11.51 -9.87
CA THR A 126 12.98 -12.33 -10.03
C THR A 126 13.31 -13.12 -8.76
N ILE A 127 13.00 -12.60 -7.57
CA ILE A 127 13.29 -13.27 -6.29
C ILE A 127 12.20 -14.28 -5.90
N PHE A 128 10.92 -13.93 -6.02
CA PHE A 128 9.80 -14.69 -5.45
C PHE A 128 8.81 -15.24 -6.48
N GLY A 129 8.90 -14.84 -7.76
CA GLY A 129 7.91 -15.19 -8.78
C GLY A 129 6.63 -14.34 -8.72
N ALA A 130 5.62 -14.72 -9.49
CA ALA A 130 4.37 -13.95 -9.60
C ALA A 130 3.36 -14.24 -8.47
N THR A 131 3.46 -15.42 -7.84
CA THR A 131 2.55 -15.92 -6.81
C THR A 131 3.34 -16.36 -5.57
N THR A 132 2.84 -16.04 -4.37
CA THR A 132 3.63 -16.21 -3.13
C THR A 132 2.90 -16.90 -1.98
N ALA A 133 1.58 -17.05 -2.03
CA ALA A 133 0.82 -17.73 -0.97
C ALA A 133 -0.41 -18.43 -1.54
N LEU A 134 -0.93 -19.42 -0.80
CA LEU A 134 -2.22 -20.06 -1.09
C LEU A 134 -3.21 -19.64 -0.01
N SER A 135 -4.40 -19.24 -0.42
CA SER A 135 -5.45 -18.78 0.48
C SER A 135 -6.73 -19.57 0.26
N PRO A 136 -7.44 -19.96 1.34
CA PRO A 136 -8.70 -20.71 1.24
C PRO A 136 -9.90 -19.86 0.78
N ILE A 137 -9.76 -18.52 0.79
CA ILE A 137 -10.83 -17.58 0.46
C ILE A 137 -10.47 -16.92 -0.87
N GLN A 138 -11.39 -16.93 -1.83
CA GLN A 138 -11.18 -16.34 -3.15
C GLN A 138 -11.63 -14.88 -3.14
N VAL A 139 -10.71 -13.94 -3.00
CA VAL A 139 -11.01 -12.52 -3.13
C VAL A 139 -10.76 -12.09 -4.57
N PRO A 140 -11.77 -11.49 -5.27
CA PRO A 140 -11.58 -10.96 -6.61
C PRO A 140 -10.42 -9.96 -6.65
N TRP A 141 -9.69 -9.92 -7.77
CA TRP A 141 -8.53 -9.06 -8.04
C TRP A 141 -7.19 -9.42 -7.37
N ILE A 142 -7.15 -9.76 -6.08
CA ILE A 142 -5.88 -10.01 -5.36
C ILE A 142 -5.40 -11.47 -5.44
N MET A 143 -6.27 -12.38 -5.88
CA MET A 143 -6.04 -13.82 -5.94
C MET A 143 -6.45 -14.39 -7.30
N CYS A 144 -5.86 -15.53 -7.64
CA CYS A 144 -6.25 -16.32 -8.79
C CYS A 144 -7.65 -16.92 -8.57
N SER A 145 -8.64 -16.39 -9.27
CA SER A 145 -9.98 -16.98 -9.36
C SER A 145 -9.98 -18.20 -10.29
N SER A 146 -10.94 -19.11 -10.13
CA SER A 146 -11.09 -20.28 -11.01
C SER A 146 -11.23 -19.91 -12.49
N ALA A 147 -11.79 -18.75 -12.81
CA ALA A 147 -11.89 -18.22 -14.18
C ALA A 147 -10.54 -17.75 -14.74
N GLN A 148 -9.69 -17.13 -13.91
CA GLN A 148 -8.33 -16.72 -14.31
C GLN A 148 -7.41 -17.93 -14.47
N VAL A 149 -7.56 -18.93 -13.61
CA VAL A 149 -6.82 -20.21 -13.74
C VAL A 149 -7.15 -20.89 -15.08
N GLN A 150 -8.41 -20.89 -15.52
CA GLN A 150 -8.79 -21.48 -16.82
C GLN A 150 -8.27 -20.71 -18.04
N ALA A 151 -8.13 -19.38 -17.93
CA ALA A 151 -7.54 -18.55 -18.98
C ALA A 151 -6.01 -18.71 -19.05
N ASP A 152 -5.35 -18.81 -17.89
CA ASP A 152 -3.89 -18.83 -17.76
C ASP A 152 -3.28 -20.22 -17.92
N SER A 153 -4.07 -21.28 -17.69
CA SER A 153 -3.66 -22.67 -17.90
C SER A 153 -3.64 -23.10 -19.38
N GLN A 154 -4.10 -22.25 -20.31
CA GLN A 154 -3.93 -22.51 -21.73
C GLN A 154 -2.45 -22.51 -22.10
N VAL A 155 -1.99 -23.68 -22.56
CA VAL A 155 -0.59 -23.97 -22.87
C VAL A 155 -0.26 -23.40 -24.25
N ASP A 156 0.80 -22.60 -24.35
CA ASP A 156 1.33 -22.15 -25.63
C ASP A 156 2.00 -23.30 -26.41
N LYS A 157 2.28 -23.11 -27.70
CA LYS A 157 2.90 -24.11 -28.58
C LYS A 157 4.26 -24.65 -28.07
N SER A 158 4.86 -23.98 -27.08
CA SER A 158 6.10 -24.38 -26.39
C SER A 158 5.87 -25.23 -25.13
N GLY A 159 4.64 -25.65 -24.83
CA GLY A 159 4.34 -26.49 -23.66
C GLY A 159 4.30 -25.73 -22.33
N MET A 160 4.21 -24.38 -22.36
CA MET A 160 4.19 -23.54 -21.15
C MET A 160 2.86 -22.81 -20.98
N HIS A 161 2.36 -22.72 -19.75
CA HIS A 161 1.17 -21.96 -19.38
C HIS A 161 1.37 -20.46 -19.59
N LYS A 162 0.37 -19.75 -20.11
CA LYS A 162 0.48 -18.34 -20.53
C LYS A 162 0.37 -17.32 -19.40
N GLY A 163 -0.17 -17.68 -18.24
CA GLY A 163 -0.35 -16.74 -17.13
C GLY A 163 0.16 -17.26 -15.79
N PRO A 164 0.23 -16.40 -14.78
CA PRO A 164 0.87 -16.65 -13.47
C PRO A 164 0.07 -17.55 -12.52
N CYS A 165 -1.17 -17.89 -12.87
CA CYS A 165 -2.11 -18.64 -12.03
C CYS A 165 -2.22 -20.09 -12.50
N LEU A 166 -1.97 -21.06 -11.61
CA LEU A 166 -2.08 -22.48 -11.92
C LEU A 166 -3.07 -23.20 -11.01
N VAL A 167 -3.24 -22.73 -9.77
CA VAL A 167 -4.20 -23.29 -8.79
C VAL A 167 -5.14 -22.19 -8.27
N PRO A 168 -6.45 -22.46 -8.13
CA PRO A 168 -7.37 -21.50 -7.54
C PRO A 168 -6.97 -21.20 -6.09
N GLY A 169 -6.89 -19.91 -5.73
CA GLY A 169 -6.50 -19.46 -4.39
C GLY A 169 -5.04 -19.03 -4.24
N GLU A 170 -4.23 -19.10 -5.31
CA GLU A 170 -2.90 -18.48 -5.34
C GLU A 170 -3.01 -16.95 -5.22
N VAL A 171 -2.22 -16.38 -4.31
CA VAL A 171 -2.16 -14.95 -4.04
C VAL A 171 -1.01 -14.36 -4.85
N PHE A 172 -1.29 -13.30 -5.60
CA PHE A 172 -0.25 -12.55 -6.29
C PHE A 172 0.71 -11.92 -5.29
N LEU A 173 1.98 -11.78 -5.69
CA LEU A 173 3.01 -11.15 -4.86
C LEU A 173 2.57 -9.75 -4.38
N TRP A 174 1.96 -8.95 -5.26
CA TRP A 174 1.39 -7.64 -4.91
C TRP A 174 0.22 -7.70 -3.94
N GLY A 175 -0.66 -8.71 -4.07
CA GLY A 175 -1.75 -8.95 -3.15
C GLY A 175 -1.24 -9.29 -1.75
N TRP A 176 -0.22 -10.15 -1.67
CA TRP A 176 0.41 -10.54 -0.39
C TRP A 176 1.07 -9.34 0.32
N PHE A 177 1.80 -8.51 -0.42
CA PHE A 177 2.37 -7.28 0.12
C PHE A 177 1.32 -6.27 0.59
N LEU A 178 0.21 -6.18 -0.13
CA LEU A 178 -0.91 -5.31 0.27
C LEU A 178 -1.54 -5.79 1.58
N ILE A 179 -1.81 -7.09 1.71
CA ILE A 179 -2.39 -7.70 2.93
C ILE A 179 -1.47 -7.45 4.14
N THR A 180 -0.17 -7.73 4.00
CA THR A 180 0.81 -7.50 5.07
C THR A 180 0.93 -6.01 5.39
N SER A 181 0.97 -5.14 4.37
CA SER A 181 1.07 -3.70 4.58
C SER A 181 -0.15 -3.16 5.32
N PHE A 182 -1.38 -3.55 4.98
CA PHE A 182 -2.58 -3.10 5.71
C PHE A 182 -2.60 -3.61 7.16
N ALA A 183 -2.21 -4.87 7.39
CA ALA A 183 -2.15 -5.44 8.74
C ALA A 183 -1.16 -4.69 9.64
N PHE A 184 0.02 -4.32 9.12
CA PHE A 184 1.07 -3.68 9.91
C PHE A 184 1.07 -2.14 9.84
N SER A 185 0.33 -1.52 8.92
CA SER A 185 0.29 -0.05 8.75
C SER A 185 -0.10 0.69 10.02
N GLY A 186 -1.11 0.20 10.75
CA GLY A 186 -1.56 0.81 12.00
C GLY A 186 -0.52 0.75 13.11
N MET A 187 0.24 -0.34 13.18
CA MET A 187 1.29 -0.54 14.17
C MET A 187 2.51 0.32 13.86
N ILE A 188 2.94 0.34 12.59
CA ILE A 188 4.09 1.12 12.11
C ILE A 188 3.83 2.62 12.29
N SER A 189 2.60 3.08 12.05
CA SER A 189 2.21 4.48 12.24
C SER A 189 2.31 4.92 13.72
N LYS A 190 1.88 4.06 14.66
CA LYS A 190 2.02 4.31 16.10
C LYS A 190 3.47 4.34 16.54
N VAL A 191 4.30 3.40 16.07
CA VAL A 191 5.73 3.32 16.43
C VAL A 191 6.52 4.50 15.87
N THR A 192 6.21 4.93 14.65
CA THR A 192 6.96 6.02 13.99
C THR A 192 6.48 7.41 14.45
N LYS A 193 5.37 7.49 15.20
CA LYS A 193 4.69 8.75 15.58
C LYS A 193 4.37 9.63 14.36
N THR A 194 4.12 9.01 13.21
CA THR A 194 3.73 9.70 11.97
C THR A 194 2.22 9.87 11.85
N THR A 195 1.46 9.41 12.86
CA THR A 195 0.03 9.69 13.00
C THR A 195 -0.16 11.20 13.03
N MET A 196 -0.75 11.75 11.96
CA MET A 196 -1.32 13.08 12.01
C MET A 196 -2.27 13.14 13.22
N PRO A 197 -2.19 14.18 14.06
CA PRO A 197 -3.12 14.32 15.17
C PRO A 197 -4.54 14.26 14.60
N SER A 198 -5.34 13.40 15.23
CA SER A 198 -6.73 13.14 14.91
C SER A 198 -7.45 14.42 14.47
N LEU A 199 -8.04 14.40 13.27
CA LEU A 199 -8.85 15.50 12.72
C LEU A 199 -10.10 15.80 13.57
N THR A 200 -10.41 14.91 14.51
CA THR A 200 -11.28 15.15 15.65
C THR A 200 -10.40 15.31 16.88
N GLY A 201 -10.10 16.56 17.24
CA GLY A 201 -9.61 16.85 18.59
C GLY A 201 -10.64 16.34 19.60
N ASN A 202 -10.27 15.28 20.28
CA ASN A 202 -10.51 14.98 21.69
C ASN A 202 -9.30 14.17 22.17
#